data_AF-A0A821TQX8-F1
#
_entry.id   AF-A0A821TQX8-F1
#
_cell.length_a   1.000
_cell.length_b   1.000
_cell.length_c   1.000
_cell.angle_alpha   90.00
_cell.angle_beta   90.00
_cell.angle_gamma   90.00
#
_symmetry.space_group_name_H-M   'P 1'
#
loop_
_entity.id
_entity.type
_entity.pdbx_description
1 polymer ?
#
loop_
_entity_poly.entity_id
_entity_poly.type
_entity_poly.pdbx_seq_one_letter_code
_entity_poly.pdbx_strand_id
1 'polypeptide(L)'
;MGGMKFEYDESGGKFYYFILSVYALILIPATYWLWPKAEKRKSAPHPEDTSNFTPCRHKHQLLHANEPNRRRRAIITKIGLILAWIILLVLAYRVSLIEIEHKEYDPFAVLDVDREATISEIKRAYRDLSKKHHPDRGGDPEKFKEIAKAYKTLTDEEAKENWKKYGNPDGPGVTHFGIALPKWLVDHQNSIFVLLVYAGIFMIVLPVIVCIWWQKSARYSGDQILTDTIQLYWIFLSKTSSIIIKRAIMILSASREFDRNRNPLIVDRLSDNVELPKLFRELPDVQEKTKERPFQLPYCLKARTLLHAHLQRLNTLSDNLESDKRYIVKKSPYLINEMINIEAQLVAMGHAGRLRNAPRLDTIENTMKLSPMIIQALWHTKSPLLQLPHITESQLRFFETKK
;
A
#
# COMPACT_ATOMS: atom_id res chain seq x y z
N MET A 1 40.11 -21.21 -8.33
CA MET A 1 39.09 -21.99 -7.60
C MET A 1 38.21 -22.65 -8.65
N GLY A 2 38.32 -23.96 -8.85
CA GLY A 2 37.42 -24.68 -9.75
C GLY A 2 35.99 -24.44 -9.27
N GLY A 3 35.13 -23.91 -10.15
CA GLY A 3 33.74 -23.61 -9.79
C GLY A 3 33.09 -24.87 -9.25
N MET A 4 32.62 -24.82 -8.00
CA MET A 4 31.80 -25.90 -7.45
C MET A 4 30.58 -26.04 -8.35
N LYS A 5 30.46 -27.18 -9.03
CA LYS A 5 29.29 -27.46 -9.86
C LYS A 5 28.13 -27.79 -8.91
N PHE A 6 27.18 -26.88 -8.82
CA PHE A 6 25.96 -27.11 -8.06
C PHE A 6 25.10 -28.14 -8.79
N GLU A 7 24.57 -29.08 -8.02
CA GLU A 7 23.66 -30.09 -8.54
C GLU A 7 22.23 -29.62 -8.32
N TYR A 8 21.47 -29.47 -9.40
CA TYR A 8 20.09 -29.04 -9.37
C TYR A 8 19.15 -30.23 -9.21
N ASP A 9 17.95 -29.98 -8.70
CA ASP A 9 16.97 -31.02 -8.42
C ASP A 9 16.34 -31.56 -9.72
N GLU A 10 16.61 -32.83 -10.04
CA GLU A 10 16.05 -33.52 -11.22
C GLU A 10 14.61 -33.94 -11.02
N SER A 11 14.31 -34.50 -9.85
CA SER A 11 12.98 -35.04 -9.53
C SER A 11 12.00 -33.94 -9.12
N GLY A 12 12.49 -32.73 -8.83
CA GLY A 12 11.70 -31.61 -8.34
C GLY A 12 11.21 -31.77 -6.90
N GLY A 13 11.52 -32.88 -6.23
CA GLY A 13 11.10 -33.17 -4.86
C GLY A 13 11.61 -32.16 -3.84
N LYS A 14 12.92 -31.88 -3.85
CA LYS A 14 13.58 -30.94 -2.94
C LYS A 14 13.03 -29.52 -3.11
N PHE A 15 12.70 -29.14 -4.35
CA PHE A 15 12.10 -27.84 -4.65
C PHE A 15 10.73 -27.65 -3.99
N TYR A 16 9.87 -28.67 -4.00
CA TYR A 16 8.55 -28.57 -3.36
C TYR A 16 8.64 -28.41 -1.84
N TYR A 17 9.57 -29.10 -1.17
CA TYR A 17 9.83 -28.88 0.25
C TYR A 17 10.31 -27.45 0.54
N PHE A 18 11.21 -26.93 -0.30
CA PHE A 18 11.68 -25.55 -0.18
C PHE A 18 10.54 -24.52 -0.35
N ILE A 19 9.73 -24.65 -1.41
CA ILE A 19 8.57 -23.75 -1.60
C ILE A 19 7.59 -23.87 -0.43
N LEU A 20 7.27 -25.10 0.00
CA LEU A 20 6.33 -25.34 1.08
C LEU A 20 6.77 -24.63 2.37
N SER A 21 8.04 -24.78 2.74
CA SER A 21 8.61 -24.16 3.94
C SER A 21 8.63 -22.63 3.87
N VAL A 22 9.09 -22.05 2.75
CA VAL A 22 9.11 -20.59 2.55
C VAL A 22 7.68 -20.03 2.53
N TYR A 23 6.76 -20.72 1.86
CA TYR A 23 5.36 -20.31 1.78
C TYR A 23 4.68 -20.38 3.15
N ALA A 24 4.90 -21.44 3.93
CA ALA A 24 4.40 -21.56 5.30
C ALA A 24 4.96 -20.46 6.22
N LEU A 25 6.26 -20.16 6.10
CA LEU A 25 6.93 -19.11 6.89
C LEU A 25 6.34 -17.73 6.66
N ILE A 26 5.85 -17.45 5.45
CA ILE A 26 5.18 -16.18 5.11
C ILE A 26 3.70 -16.24 5.52
N LEU A 27 3.01 -17.34 5.22
CA LEU A 27 1.57 -17.47 5.41
C LEU A 27 1.18 -17.44 6.89
N ILE A 28 1.90 -18.14 7.77
CA ILE A 28 1.54 -18.25 9.18
C ILE A 28 1.57 -16.87 9.88
N PRO A 29 2.65 -16.07 9.82
CA PRO A 29 2.64 -14.71 10.37
C PRO A 29 1.66 -13.78 9.67
N ALA A 30 1.52 -13.90 8.34
CA ALA A 30 0.57 -13.08 7.58
C ALA A 30 -0.87 -13.37 8.03
N THR A 31 -1.22 -14.62 8.32
CA THR A 31 -2.55 -14.98 8.84
C THR A 31 -2.79 -14.37 10.20
N TYR A 32 -1.81 -14.41 11.11
CA TYR A 32 -1.94 -13.77 12.44
C TYR A 32 -2.15 -12.26 12.34
N TRP A 33 -1.44 -11.57 11.44
CA TRP A 33 -1.54 -10.11 11.28
C TRP A 33 -2.78 -9.67 10.49
N LEU A 34 -3.12 -10.38 9.42
CA LEU A 34 -4.27 -10.09 8.55
C LEU A 34 -5.58 -10.68 9.07
N TRP A 35 -5.55 -11.54 10.09
CA TRP A 35 -6.77 -12.11 10.64
C TRP A 35 -7.67 -10.96 11.12
N PRO A 36 -8.89 -10.85 10.59
CA PRO A 36 -9.77 -9.77 10.94
C PRO A 36 -10.11 -9.91 12.42
N LYS A 37 -9.46 -9.10 13.26
CA LYS A 37 -9.82 -8.96 14.66
C LYS A 37 -11.30 -8.61 14.70
N ALA A 38 -12.07 -9.41 15.45
CA ALA A 38 -13.44 -9.07 15.78
C ALA A 38 -13.43 -7.61 16.23
N GLU A 39 -14.24 -6.79 15.55
CA GLU A 39 -14.34 -5.39 15.87
C GLU A 39 -14.73 -5.34 17.34
N LYS A 40 -13.80 -4.90 18.21
CA LYS A 40 -14.16 -4.55 19.57
C LYS A 40 -15.31 -3.59 19.35
N ARG A 41 -16.54 -3.99 19.77
CA ARG A 41 -17.63 -3.04 19.96
C ARG A 41 -16.98 -1.98 20.82
N LYS A 42 -16.55 -0.86 20.21
CA LYS A 42 -16.24 0.33 20.99
C LYS A 42 -17.53 0.50 21.76
N SER A 43 -17.46 0.41 23.08
CA SER A 43 -18.56 0.79 23.94
C SER A 43 -19.06 2.09 23.32
N ALA A 44 -20.29 2.05 22.80
CA ALA A 44 -20.92 3.27 22.37
C ALA A 44 -20.76 4.22 23.57
N PRO A 45 -20.33 5.48 23.37
CA PRO A 45 -20.34 6.44 24.46
C PRO A 45 -21.70 6.33 25.16
N HIS A 46 -21.69 6.35 26.50
CA HIS A 46 -22.86 6.08 27.34
C HIS A 46 -24.15 6.57 26.66
N PRO A 47 -25.16 5.70 26.43
CA PRO A 47 -26.33 6.03 25.61
C PRO A 47 -27.13 7.25 26.06
N GLU A 48 -26.93 7.72 27.30
CA GLU A 48 -27.88 8.61 27.95
C GLU A 48 -27.72 10.09 27.56
N ASP A 49 -26.54 10.57 27.12
CA ASP A 49 -26.37 12.02 26.91
C ASP A 49 -26.32 12.50 25.44
N THR A 50 -26.14 11.62 24.45
CA THR A 50 -26.05 12.04 23.03
C THR A 50 -26.79 11.16 22.01
N SER A 51 -27.35 10.01 22.44
CA SER A 51 -28.03 9.09 21.51
C SER A 51 -29.41 9.57 21.04
N ASN A 52 -30.02 10.48 21.78
CA ASN A 52 -31.35 11.04 21.47
C ASN A 52 -31.31 12.24 20.50
N PHE A 53 -30.13 12.75 20.15
CA PHE A 53 -30.02 13.88 19.22
C PHE A 53 -30.05 13.40 17.76
N THR A 54 -31.09 13.78 17.01
CA THR A 54 -31.33 13.32 15.64
C THR A 54 -30.16 13.60 14.67
N PRO A 55 -29.45 14.76 14.72
CA PRO A 55 -28.24 14.97 13.92
C PRO A 55 -27.06 14.07 14.33
N CYS A 56 -26.88 13.77 15.62
CA CYS A 56 -25.84 12.84 16.07
C CYS A 56 -26.11 11.42 15.59
N ARG A 57 -27.37 10.98 15.62
CA ARG A 57 -27.78 9.68 15.07
C ARG A 57 -27.53 9.61 13.57
N HIS A 58 -27.90 10.66 12.82
CA HIS A 58 -27.66 10.73 11.38
C HIS A 58 -26.14 10.74 11.06
N LYS A 59 -25.33 11.49 11.82
CA LYS A 59 -23.86 11.47 11.71
C LYS A 59 -23.30 10.06 11.94
N HIS A 60 -23.75 9.37 12.98
CA HIS A 60 -23.34 7.99 13.26
C HIS A 60 -23.72 7.05 12.11
N GLN A 61 -24.95 7.14 11.61
CA GLN A 61 -25.40 6.36 10.45
C GLN A 61 -24.52 6.60 9.22
N LEU A 62 -24.15 7.86 8.93
CA LEU A 62 -23.28 8.21 7.82
C LEU A 62 -21.83 7.70 8.00
N LEU A 63 -21.29 7.78 9.21
CA LEU A 63 -19.97 7.23 9.51
C LEU A 63 -19.94 5.72 9.27
N HIS A 64 -20.98 5.00 9.67
CA HIS A 64 -21.11 3.56 9.41
C HIS A 64 -21.46 3.23 7.94
N ALA A 65 -22.22 4.08 7.25
CA ALA A 65 -22.55 3.91 5.83
C ALA A 65 -21.34 4.04 4.90
N ASN A 66 -20.26 4.68 5.36
CA ASN A 66 -18.97 4.76 4.64
C ASN A 66 -17.99 3.62 5.01
N GLU A 67 -18.39 2.68 5.88
CA GLU A 67 -17.63 1.45 6.16
C GLU A 67 -17.84 0.24 5.20
N PRO A 68 -18.67 0.23 4.13
CA PRO A 68 -18.86 -0.96 3.31
C PRO A 68 -17.58 -1.34 2.56
N ASN A 69 -16.68 -0.40 2.29
CA ASN A 69 -15.35 -0.71 1.75
C ASN A 69 -14.46 -1.42 2.76
N ARG A 70 -14.61 -1.15 4.07
CA ARG A 70 -13.87 -1.85 5.12
C ARG A 70 -14.38 -3.27 5.29
N ARG A 71 -15.72 -3.45 5.29
CA ARG A 71 -16.33 -4.79 5.31
C ARG A 71 -15.99 -5.60 4.07
N ARG A 72 -16.08 -5.01 2.87
CA ARG A 72 -15.66 -5.65 1.61
C ARG A 72 -14.17 -6.03 1.64
N ARG A 73 -13.29 -5.13 2.08
CA ARG A 73 -11.85 -5.44 2.25
C ARG A 73 -11.66 -6.61 3.22
N ALA A 74 -12.36 -6.62 4.36
CA ALA A 74 -12.28 -7.73 5.32
C ALA A 74 -12.78 -9.06 4.76
N ILE A 75 -13.80 -9.04 3.89
CA ILE A 75 -14.28 -10.26 3.20
C ILE A 75 -13.25 -10.73 2.18
N ILE A 76 -12.71 -9.81 1.37
CA ILE A 76 -11.67 -10.12 0.37
C ILE A 76 -10.42 -10.69 1.04
N THR A 77 -9.97 -10.10 2.16
CA THR A 77 -8.81 -10.64 2.89
C THR A 77 -9.09 -12.02 3.47
N LYS A 78 -10.29 -12.29 4.01
CA LYS A 78 -10.69 -13.63 4.46
C LYS A 78 -10.64 -14.65 3.33
N ILE A 79 -11.26 -14.33 2.19
CA ILE A 79 -11.28 -15.22 1.02
C ILE A 79 -9.85 -15.47 0.53
N GLY A 80 -9.03 -14.43 0.45
CA GLY A 80 -7.62 -14.55 0.06
C GLY A 80 -6.81 -15.43 1.01
N LEU A 81 -7.01 -15.30 2.33
CA LEU A 81 -6.35 -16.17 3.32
C LEU A 81 -6.80 -17.62 3.19
N ILE A 82 -8.09 -17.88 3.01
CA ILE A 82 -8.61 -19.25 2.81
C ILE A 82 -7.99 -19.87 1.56
N LEU A 83 -7.95 -19.13 0.45
CA LEU A 83 -7.34 -19.60 -0.79
C LEU A 83 -5.84 -19.87 -0.63
N ALA A 84 -5.13 -19.03 0.13
CA ALA A 84 -3.71 -19.24 0.43
C ALA A 84 -3.48 -20.51 1.28
N TRP A 85 -4.33 -20.80 2.26
CA TRP A 85 -4.28 -22.06 3.01
C TRP A 85 -4.61 -23.28 2.15
N ILE A 86 -5.56 -23.17 1.22
CA ILE A 86 -5.84 -24.23 0.25
C ILE A 86 -4.61 -24.51 -0.61
N ILE A 87 -3.91 -23.47 -1.09
CA ILE A 87 -2.65 -23.63 -1.84
C ILE A 87 -1.58 -24.33 -0.99
N LEU A 88 -1.44 -23.95 0.29
CA LEU A 88 -0.50 -24.62 1.21
C LEU A 88 -0.84 -26.10 1.35
N LEU A 89 -2.13 -26.45 1.52
CA LEU A 89 -2.58 -27.83 1.64
C LEU A 89 -2.36 -28.62 0.35
N VAL A 90 -2.59 -28.02 -0.82
CA VAL A 90 -2.31 -28.65 -2.12
C VAL A 90 -0.81 -28.91 -2.29
N LEU A 91 0.04 -27.94 -1.93
CA LEU A 91 1.50 -28.11 -1.94
C LEU A 91 1.94 -29.22 -0.98
N ALA A 92 1.40 -29.25 0.24
CA ALA A 92 1.69 -30.29 1.22
C ALA A 92 1.24 -31.68 0.74
N TYR A 93 0.07 -31.77 0.11
CA TYR A 93 -0.41 -33.00 -0.51
C TYR A 93 0.50 -33.45 -1.65
N ARG A 94 0.90 -32.53 -2.55
CA ARG A 94 1.88 -32.81 -3.61
C ARG A 94 3.18 -33.36 -3.04
N VAL A 95 3.70 -32.75 -1.98
CA VAL A 95 4.91 -33.20 -1.27
C VAL A 95 4.72 -34.60 -0.68
N SER A 96 3.55 -34.90 -0.12
CA SER A 96 3.28 -36.23 0.48
C SER A 96 3.25 -37.38 -0.54
N LEU A 97 3.01 -37.07 -1.82
CA LEU A 97 3.02 -38.04 -2.91
C LEU A 97 4.42 -38.28 -3.48
N ILE A 98 5.42 -37.48 -3.08
CA ILE A 98 6.78 -37.61 -3.58
C ILE A 98 7.47 -38.71 -2.76
N GLU A 99 7.71 -39.84 -3.41
CA GLU A 99 8.53 -40.90 -2.84
C GLU A 99 9.98 -40.43 -2.77
N ILE A 100 10.57 -40.50 -1.58
CA ILE A 100 11.98 -40.17 -1.38
C ILE A 100 12.79 -41.38 -1.86
N GLU A 101 13.26 -41.33 -3.09
CA GLU A 101 14.20 -42.33 -3.61
C GLU A 101 15.57 -42.09 -2.96
N HIS A 102 15.80 -42.68 -1.79
CA HIS A 102 17.12 -42.76 -1.19
C HIS A 102 17.95 -43.77 -1.97
N LYS A 103 18.56 -43.33 -3.08
CA LYS A 103 19.50 -44.15 -3.84
C LYS A 103 20.83 -44.20 -3.09
N GLU A 104 20.98 -45.19 -2.22
CA GLU A 104 22.27 -45.52 -1.61
C GLU A 104 23.24 -45.94 -2.74
N TYR A 105 24.44 -45.36 -2.77
CA TYR A 105 25.39 -45.58 -3.87
C TYR A 105 25.99 -46.99 -3.78
N ASP A 106 25.49 -47.92 -4.58
CA ASP A 106 25.99 -49.29 -4.70
C ASP A 106 26.87 -49.45 -5.97
N PRO A 107 28.22 -49.45 -5.83
CA PRO A 107 29.13 -49.57 -6.97
C PRO A 107 29.05 -50.93 -7.68
N PHE A 108 28.55 -51.99 -7.02
CA PHE A 108 28.31 -53.30 -7.65
C PHE A 108 27.08 -53.25 -8.56
N ALA A 109 26.01 -52.59 -8.10
CA ALA A 109 24.81 -52.37 -8.90
C ALA A 109 25.06 -51.48 -10.12
N VAL A 110 25.94 -50.48 -10.01
CA VAL A 110 26.32 -49.60 -11.15
C VAL A 110 27.09 -50.35 -12.23
N LEU A 111 27.90 -51.35 -11.85
CA LEU A 111 28.67 -52.17 -12.78
C LEU A 111 27.95 -53.46 -13.21
N ASP A 112 26.76 -53.71 -12.67
CA ASP A 112 25.95 -54.92 -12.91
C ASP A 112 26.74 -56.22 -12.60
N VAL A 113 27.45 -56.22 -11.48
CA VAL A 113 28.28 -57.34 -11.01
C VAL A 113 27.87 -57.77 -9.60
N ASP A 114 28.09 -59.03 -9.27
CA ASP A 114 27.81 -59.56 -7.93
C ASP A 114 28.73 -58.90 -6.88
N ARG A 115 28.26 -58.82 -5.63
CA ARG A 115 29.04 -58.32 -4.48
C ARG A 115 30.27 -59.17 -4.21
N GLU A 116 30.27 -60.44 -4.63
CA GLU A 116 31.41 -61.36 -4.55
C GLU A 116 32.27 -61.38 -5.83
N ALA A 117 31.99 -60.51 -6.81
CA ALA A 117 32.71 -60.50 -8.09
C ALA A 117 34.22 -60.29 -7.92
N THR A 118 34.99 -61.07 -8.69
CA THR A 118 36.45 -60.98 -8.74
C THR A 118 36.92 -59.72 -9.47
N ILE A 119 38.15 -59.27 -9.18
CA ILE A 119 38.75 -58.10 -9.85
C ILE A 119 38.78 -58.28 -11.39
N SER A 120 38.93 -59.51 -11.87
CA SER A 120 38.85 -59.85 -13.30
C SER A 120 37.48 -59.58 -13.91
N GLU A 121 36.39 -59.90 -13.18
CA GLU A 121 35.01 -59.69 -13.61
C GLU A 121 34.65 -58.21 -13.58
N ILE A 122 35.05 -57.48 -12.54
CA ILE A 122 34.88 -56.03 -12.42
C ILE A 122 35.58 -55.29 -13.58
N LYS A 123 36.81 -55.69 -13.92
CA LYS A 123 37.54 -55.14 -15.08
C LYS A 123 36.87 -55.45 -16.41
N ARG A 124 36.26 -56.63 -16.54
CA ARG A 124 35.52 -57.03 -17.75
C ARG A 124 34.24 -56.21 -17.89
N ALA A 125 33.42 -56.15 -16.85
CA ALA A 125 32.19 -55.37 -16.80
C ALA A 125 32.44 -53.88 -17.08
N TYR A 126 33.48 -53.29 -16.46
CA TYR A 126 33.89 -51.91 -16.74
C TYR A 126 34.25 -51.69 -18.21
N ARG A 127 35.02 -52.60 -18.84
CA ARG A 127 35.39 -52.47 -20.26
C ARG A 127 34.18 -52.55 -21.18
N ASP A 128 33.22 -53.42 -20.87
CA ASP A 128 32.04 -53.63 -21.69
C ASP A 128 31.06 -52.45 -21.55
N LEU A 129 30.79 -51.99 -20.32
CA LEU A 129 29.96 -50.81 -20.05
C LEU A 129 30.59 -49.51 -20.53
N SER A 130 31.91 -49.33 -20.37
CA SER A 130 32.64 -48.16 -20.85
C SER A 130 32.59 -48.05 -22.38
N LYS A 131 32.69 -49.16 -23.11
CA LYS A 131 32.54 -49.17 -24.57
C LYS A 131 31.13 -48.79 -25.02
N LYS A 132 30.11 -49.17 -24.24
CA LYS A 132 28.69 -48.92 -24.52
C LYS A 132 28.29 -47.47 -24.20
N HIS A 133 28.81 -46.92 -23.11
CA HIS A 133 28.48 -45.57 -22.63
C HIS A 133 29.55 -44.51 -22.96
N HIS A 134 30.53 -44.83 -23.81
CA HIS A 134 31.57 -43.86 -24.16
C HIS A 134 30.97 -42.62 -24.85
N PRO A 135 31.31 -41.38 -24.41
CA PRO A 135 30.74 -40.16 -24.97
C PRO A 135 31.01 -40.02 -26.49
N ASP A 136 32.20 -40.43 -26.95
CA ASP A 136 32.56 -40.39 -28.39
C ASP A 136 31.75 -41.38 -29.26
N ARG A 137 31.06 -42.35 -28.67
CA ARG A 137 30.23 -43.34 -29.38
C ARG A 137 28.73 -43.07 -29.24
N GLY A 138 28.37 -41.86 -28.80
CA GLY A 138 26.97 -41.47 -28.57
C GLY A 138 26.38 -41.99 -27.25
N GLY A 139 27.23 -42.43 -26.32
CA GLY A 139 26.82 -42.82 -24.97
C GLY A 139 26.60 -41.63 -24.04
N ASP A 140 25.88 -41.88 -22.95
CA ASP A 140 25.56 -40.87 -21.93
C ASP A 140 26.80 -40.52 -21.07
N PRO A 141 27.30 -39.27 -21.11
CA PRO A 141 28.49 -38.85 -20.38
C PRO A 141 28.32 -38.88 -18.86
N GLU A 142 27.09 -38.82 -18.34
CA GLU A 142 26.84 -38.93 -16.89
C GLU A 142 26.98 -40.38 -16.43
N LYS A 143 26.35 -41.32 -17.15
CA LYS A 143 26.51 -42.77 -16.88
C LYS A 143 27.96 -43.22 -17.00
N PHE A 144 28.71 -42.68 -17.97
CA PHE A 144 30.13 -43.01 -18.10
C PHE A 144 30.94 -42.60 -16.85
N LYS A 145 30.65 -41.43 -16.28
CA LYS A 145 31.28 -40.99 -15.03
C LYS A 145 30.88 -41.86 -13.84
N GLU A 146 29.62 -42.27 -13.74
CA GLU A 146 29.16 -43.19 -12.70
C GLU A 146 29.86 -44.55 -12.80
N ILE A 147 29.96 -45.12 -14.02
CA ILE A 147 30.66 -46.38 -14.29
C ILE A 147 32.16 -46.28 -13.92
N ALA A 148 32.82 -45.17 -14.29
CA ALA A 148 34.21 -44.92 -13.93
C ALA A 148 34.40 -44.75 -12.42
N LYS A 149 33.46 -44.07 -11.75
CA LYS A 149 33.46 -43.91 -10.29
C LYS A 149 33.28 -45.26 -9.60
N ALA A 150 32.35 -46.10 -10.06
CA ALA A 150 32.09 -47.43 -9.51
C ALA A 150 33.31 -48.36 -9.67
N TYR A 151 33.93 -48.36 -10.86
CA TYR A 151 35.17 -49.12 -11.09
C TYR A 151 36.29 -48.67 -10.17
N LYS A 152 36.50 -47.35 -10.02
CA LYS A 152 37.51 -46.82 -9.10
C LYS A 152 37.22 -47.25 -7.65
N THR A 153 35.96 -47.19 -7.23
CA THR A 153 35.53 -47.60 -5.88
C THR A 153 35.87 -49.06 -5.57
N LEU A 154 35.69 -49.97 -6.53
CA LEU A 154 35.90 -51.39 -6.31
C LEU A 154 37.36 -51.84 -6.50
N THR A 155 38.17 -51.04 -7.21
CA THR A 155 39.54 -51.41 -7.59
C THR A 155 40.61 -50.71 -6.75
N ASP A 156 40.31 -49.53 -6.20
CA ASP A 156 41.21 -48.73 -5.37
C ASP A 156 40.94 -49.00 -3.88
N GLU A 157 41.98 -49.44 -3.15
CA GLU A 157 41.82 -49.89 -1.77
C GLU A 157 41.37 -48.74 -0.84
N GLU A 158 41.87 -47.53 -1.08
CA GLU A 158 41.50 -46.32 -0.33
C GLU A 158 40.04 -45.94 -0.58
N ALA A 159 39.60 -45.96 -1.84
CA ALA A 159 38.22 -45.66 -2.22
C ALA A 159 37.23 -46.73 -1.70
N LYS A 160 37.66 -48.00 -1.65
CA LYS A 160 36.89 -49.12 -1.13
C LYS A 160 36.72 -49.04 0.38
N GLU A 161 37.77 -48.68 1.11
CA GLU A 161 37.72 -48.44 2.56
C GLU A 161 36.82 -47.23 2.87
N ASN A 162 36.94 -46.15 2.09
CA ASN A 162 36.08 -44.98 2.21
C ASN A 162 34.60 -45.31 1.97
N TRP A 163 34.29 -46.08 0.93
CA TRP A 163 32.92 -46.51 0.68
C TRP A 163 32.37 -47.39 1.81
N LYS A 164 33.16 -48.35 2.34
CA LYS A 164 32.75 -49.17 3.48
C LYS A 164 32.49 -48.36 4.76
N LYS A 165 33.28 -47.31 4.99
CA LYS A 165 33.23 -46.50 6.22
C LYS A 165 32.23 -45.35 6.16
N TYR A 166 32.02 -44.76 4.98
CA TYR A 166 31.24 -43.54 4.77
C TYR A 166 30.08 -43.69 3.76
N GLY A 167 29.93 -44.85 3.12
CA GLY A 167 28.91 -45.09 2.09
C GLY A 167 29.19 -44.41 0.74
N ASN A 168 30.35 -43.75 0.58
CA ASN A 168 30.74 -43.05 -0.65
C ASN A 168 32.25 -43.22 -0.92
N PRO A 169 32.72 -43.35 -2.18
CA PRO A 169 34.13 -43.64 -2.51
C PRO A 169 35.08 -42.48 -2.21
N ASP A 170 34.56 -41.26 -2.06
CA ASP A 170 35.34 -40.03 -2.00
C ASP A 170 35.79 -39.65 -0.56
N GLY A 171 35.48 -40.47 0.45
CA GLY A 171 35.92 -40.28 1.84
C GLY A 171 35.06 -39.31 2.66
N PRO A 172 35.52 -38.89 3.85
CA PRO A 172 34.75 -38.04 4.75
C PRO A 172 34.63 -36.63 4.17
N GLY A 173 33.46 -36.31 3.61
CA GLY A 173 33.03 -34.93 3.42
C GLY A 173 33.25 -34.31 2.03
N VAL A 174 33.01 -35.04 0.93
CA VAL A 174 32.64 -34.35 -0.31
C VAL A 174 31.17 -33.95 -0.19
N THR A 175 30.91 -32.81 0.45
CA THR A 175 29.57 -32.24 0.53
C THR A 175 29.15 -31.76 -0.85
N HIS A 176 28.37 -32.59 -1.56
CA HIS A 176 27.70 -32.18 -2.79
C HIS A 176 26.65 -31.12 -2.44
N PHE A 177 26.95 -29.85 -2.71
CA PHE A 177 26.02 -28.74 -2.52
C PHE A 177 24.99 -28.77 -3.65
N GLY A 178 23.82 -29.35 -3.35
CA GLY A 178 22.67 -29.30 -4.21
C GLY A 178 21.85 -28.02 -4.00
N ILE A 179 21.41 -27.38 -5.09
CA ILE A 179 20.45 -26.28 -5.03
C ILE A 179 19.06 -26.87 -5.27
N ALA A 180 18.11 -26.59 -4.39
CA ALA A 180 16.73 -27.07 -4.50
C ALA A 180 15.92 -26.41 -5.65
N LEU A 181 16.57 -25.77 -6.63
CA LEU A 181 15.89 -25.22 -7.81
C LEU A 181 15.72 -26.32 -8.85
N PRO A 182 14.58 -26.34 -9.56
CA PRO A 182 14.30 -27.40 -10.53
C PRO A 182 15.18 -27.22 -11.77
N LYS A 183 15.70 -28.33 -12.33
CA LYS A 183 16.59 -28.29 -13.49
C LYS A 183 16.01 -27.55 -14.70
N TRP A 184 14.72 -27.72 -14.99
CA TRP A 184 14.05 -27.10 -16.14
C TRP A 184 14.08 -25.56 -16.12
N LEU A 185 14.24 -24.92 -14.96
CA LEU A 185 14.30 -23.46 -14.83
C LEU A 185 15.68 -22.91 -15.23
N VAL A 186 16.74 -23.71 -15.04
CA VAL A 186 18.15 -23.31 -15.29
C VAL A 186 18.69 -23.91 -16.58
N ASP A 187 18.00 -24.89 -17.16
CA ASP A 187 18.39 -25.53 -18.41
C ASP A 187 18.52 -24.53 -19.57
N HIS A 188 19.44 -24.81 -20.50
CA HIS A 188 19.85 -23.89 -21.57
C HIS A 188 18.69 -23.48 -22.49
N GLN A 189 17.67 -24.33 -22.62
CA GLN A 189 16.47 -24.04 -23.43
C GLN A 189 15.62 -22.91 -22.83
N ASN A 190 15.47 -22.88 -21.50
CA ASN A 190 14.57 -21.95 -20.80
C ASN A 190 15.30 -20.79 -20.12
N SER A 191 16.60 -20.92 -19.85
CA SER A 191 17.39 -19.93 -19.12
C SER A 191 17.36 -18.55 -19.78
N ILE A 192 17.38 -18.49 -21.11
CA ILE A 192 17.26 -17.23 -21.87
C ILE A 192 15.90 -16.57 -21.62
N PHE A 193 14.81 -17.35 -21.65
CA PHE A 193 13.47 -16.84 -21.40
C PHE A 193 13.32 -16.32 -19.97
N VAL A 194 13.78 -17.08 -18.97
CA VAL A 194 13.75 -16.67 -17.56
C VAL A 194 14.55 -15.39 -17.35
N LEU A 195 15.73 -15.27 -17.97
CA LEU A 195 16.57 -14.08 -17.91
C LEU A 195 15.88 -12.86 -18.54
N LEU A 196 15.21 -13.03 -19.69
CA LEU A 196 14.46 -11.96 -20.35
C LEU A 196 13.26 -11.49 -19.50
N VAL A 197 12.52 -12.42 -18.89
CA VAL A 197 11.42 -12.07 -17.97
C VAL A 197 11.95 -11.31 -16.76
N TYR A 198 13.05 -11.79 -16.15
CA TYR A 198 13.68 -11.11 -15.02
C TYR A 198 14.15 -9.70 -15.41
N ALA A 199 14.83 -9.56 -16.55
CA ALA A 199 15.27 -8.27 -17.07
C ALA A 199 14.08 -7.34 -17.34
N GLY A 200 12.98 -7.84 -17.91
CA GLY A 200 11.75 -7.06 -18.13
C GLY A 200 11.12 -6.56 -16.83
N ILE A 201 11.07 -7.40 -15.80
CA ILE A 201 10.54 -7.01 -14.49
C ILE A 201 11.40 -5.88 -13.87
N PHE A 202 12.72 -6.02 -13.89
CA PHE A 202 13.61 -5.03 -13.27
C PHE A 202 13.81 -3.76 -14.09
N MET A 203 13.85 -3.84 -15.42
CA MET A 203 14.10 -2.69 -16.29
C MET A 203 12.82 -1.93 -16.66
N ILE A 204 11.66 -2.59 -16.65
CA ILE A 204 10.39 -1.97 -17.08
C ILE A 204 9.42 -1.88 -15.91
N VAL A 205 9.04 -3.03 -15.34
CA VAL A 205 7.95 -3.07 -14.35
C VAL A 205 8.31 -2.27 -13.09
N LEU A 206 9.50 -2.49 -12.54
CA LEU A 206 9.94 -1.80 -11.33
C LEU A 206 10.05 -0.28 -11.55
N PRO A 207 10.73 0.26 -12.58
CA PRO A 207 10.77 1.70 -12.86
C PRO A 207 9.39 2.30 -13.14
N VAL A 208 8.50 1.61 -13.85
CA VAL A 208 7.14 2.10 -14.13
C VAL A 208 6.33 2.21 -12.84
N ILE A 209 6.36 1.18 -11.98
CA ILE A 209 5.66 1.21 -10.69
C ILE A 209 6.20 2.34 -9.81
N VAL A 210 7.52 2.46 -9.71
CA VAL A 210 8.17 3.53 -8.91
C VAL A 210 7.84 4.90 -9.49
N CYS A 211 7.85 5.06 -10.81
CA CYS A 211 7.51 6.32 -11.49
C CYS A 211 6.05 6.71 -11.24
N ILE A 212 5.10 5.79 -11.40
CA ILE A 212 3.67 6.03 -11.14
C ILE A 212 3.46 6.39 -9.66
N TRP A 213 4.07 5.63 -8.74
CA TRP A 213 3.98 5.91 -7.31
C TRP A 213 4.57 7.27 -6.97
N TRP A 214 5.76 7.59 -7.48
CA TRP A 214 6.44 8.87 -7.27
C TRP A 214 5.61 10.04 -7.80
N GLN A 215 5.14 9.96 -9.05
CA GLN A 215 4.29 10.99 -9.64
C GLN A 215 2.98 11.18 -8.88
N LYS A 216 2.41 10.12 -8.30
CA LYS A 216 1.21 10.20 -7.48
C LYS A 216 1.50 10.80 -6.10
N SER A 217 2.63 10.43 -5.50
CA SER A 217 3.06 10.89 -4.17
C SER A 217 3.49 12.35 -4.19
N ALA A 218 4.31 12.76 -5.16
CA ALA A 218 4.87 14.11 -5.30
C ALA A 218 3.81 15.21 -5.53
N ARG A 219 2.58 14.84 -5.90
CA ARG A 219 1.45 15.79 -6.02
C ARG A 219 0.90 16.24 -4.67
N TYR A 220 1.21 15.53 -3.59
CA TYR A 220 0.70 15.81 -2.26
C TYR A 220 1.82 16.21 -1.29
N SER A 221 1.51 17.16 -0.41
CA SER A 221 2.31 17.47 0.77
C SER A 221 2.20 16.36 1.82
N GLY A 222 3.02 16.42 2.87
CA GLY A 222 3.00 15.49 4.01
C GLY A 222 1.61 15.34 4.63
N ASP A 223 0.82 16.44 4.64
CA ASP A 223 -0.54 16.49 5.19
C ASP A 223 -1.64 16.06 4.17
N GLN A 224 -1.26 15.38 3.07
CA GLN A 224 -2.17 14.92 2.02
C GLN A 224 -3.00 16.05 1.38
N ILE A 225 -2.37 17.20 1.16
CA ILE A 225 -2.94 18.38 0.49
C ILE A 225 -2.21 18.59 -0.84
N LEU A 226 -2.93 19.03 -1.86
CA LEU A 226 -2.38 19.16 -3.20
C LEU A 226 -1.34 20.29 -3.25
N THR A 227 -0.19 20.03 -3.87
CA THR A 227 0.87 21.04 -4.02
C THR A 227 0.39 22.29 -4.77
N ASP A 228 -0.53 22.14 -5.74
CA ASP A 228 -1.15 23.27 -6.45
C ASP A 228 -1.92 24.21 -5.51
N THR A 229 -2.54 23.68 -4.45
CA THR A 229 -3.26 24.49 -3.44
C THR A 229 -2.29 25.23 -2.54
N ILE A 230 -1.19 24.58 -2.15
CA ILE A 230 -0.12 25.20 -1.38
C ILE A 230 0.48 26.37 -2.17
N GLN A 231 0.74 26.20 -3.47
CA GLN A 231 1.20 27.27 -4.35
C GLN A 231 0.19 28.41 -4.42
N LEU A 232 -1.11 28.09 -4.54
CA LEU A 232 -2.18 29.08 -4.53
C LEU A 232 -2.17 29.91 -3.24
N TYR A 233 -2.12 29.25 -2.08
CA TYR A 233 -2.04 29.93 -0.79
C TYR A 233 -0.80 30.80 -0.68
N TRP A 234 0.36 30.27 -1.06
CA TRP A 234 1.60 31.03 -1.04
C TRP A 234 1.50 32.32 -1.86
N ILE A 235 0.92 32.26 -3.07
CA ILE A 235 0.73 33.45 -3.93
C ILE A 235 -0.19 34.48 -3.27
N PHE A 236 -1.31 34.07 -2.67
CA PHE A 236 -2.26 35.02 -2.11
C PHE A 236 -1.84 35.57 -0.75
N LEU A 237 -1.24 34.74 0.09
CA LEU A 237 -0.78 35.12 1.43
C LEU A 237 0.48 36.01 1.37
N SER A 238 1.37 35.80 0.39
CA SER A 238 2.56 36.66 0.22
C SER A 238 2.25 38.05 -0.35
N LYS A 239 1.13 38.19 -1.08
CA LYS A 239 0.73 39.46 -1.71
C LYS A 239 0.12 40.45 -0.74
N THR A 240 -0.46 39.99 0.36
CA THR A 240 -1.25 40.83 1.27
C THR A 240 -0.74 40.70 2.69
N SER A 241 -0.32 41.82 3.29
CA SER A 241 0.21 41.83 4.66
C SER A 241 -0.88 41.68 5.73
N SER A 242 -2.11 42.17 5.49
CA SER A 242 -3.25 42.04 6.41
C SER A 242 -4.47 41.44 5.70
N ILE A 243 -4.95 40.29 6.18
CA ILE A 243 -6.10 39.57 5.60
C ILE A 243 -7.24 39.51 6.62
N ILE A 244 -8.42 39.95 6.19
CA ILE A 244 -9.67 39.88 6.96
C ILE A 244 -10.27 38.48 6.83
N ILE A 245 -11.00 38.01 7.85
CA ILE A 245 -11.66 36.68 7.89
C ILE A 245 -12.47 36.37 6.62
N LYS A 246 -13.25 37.32 6.10
CA LYS A 246 -14.02 37.13 4.85
C LYS A 246 -13.11 36.76 3.68
N ARG A 247 -11.99 37.47 3.53
CA ARG A 247 -10.98 37.19 2.51
C ARG A 247 -10.26 35.87 2.75
N ALA A 248 -10.01 35.50 4.01
CA ALA A 248 -9.43 34.20 4.35
C ALA A 248 -10.36 33.04 3.97
N ILE A 249 -11.69 33.17 4.16
CA ILE A 249 -12.69 32.21 3.66
C ILE A 249 -12.68 32.15 2.13
N MET A 250 -12.51 33.28 1.45
CA MET A 250 -12.39 33.29 -0.01
C MET A 250 -11.15 32.53 -0.49
N ILE A 251 -9.99 32.73 0.16
CA ILE A 251 -8.76 31.99 -0.14
C ILE A 251 -8.96 30.49 0.11
N LEU A 252 -9.57 30.12 1.24
CA LEU A 252 -9.91 28.74 1.56
C LEU A 252 -10.91 28.13 0.57
N SER A 253 -11.86 28.90 0.04
CA SER A 253 -12.81 28.39 -0.96
C SER A 253 -12.17 28.16 -2.33
N ALA A 254 -11.01 28.76 -2.58
CA ALA A 254 -10.30 28.69 -3.85
C ALA A 254 -9.39 27.45 -3.98
N SER A 255 -9.27 26.63 -2.93
CA SER A 255 -8.45 25.41 -2.90
C SER A 255 -8.77 24.49 -4.07
N ARG A 256 -7.72 23.91 -4.68
CA ARG A 256 -7.85 23.02 -5.84
C ARG A 256 -8.43 21.66 -5.50
N GLU A 257 -8.55 21.33 -4.23
CA GLU A 257 -9.22 20.15 -3.69
C GLU A 257 -10.73 20.19 -3.98
N PHE A 258 -11.29 21.38 -4.18
CA PHE A 258 -12.70 21.57 -4.53
C PHE A 258 -12.93 21.66 -6.04
N ASP A 259 -11.86 21.60 -6.84
CA ASP A 259 -11.92 21.63 -8.30
C ASP A 259 -12.01 20.20 -8.84
N ARG A 260 -13.06 19.91 -9.62
CA ARG A 260 -13.28 18.61 -10.27
C ARG A 260 -12.10 18.17 -11.14
N ASN A 261 -11.41 19.11 -11.78
CA ASN A 261 -10.29 18.79 -12.68
C ASN A 261 -9.08 18.23 -11.94
N ARG A 262 -8.92 18.59 -10.66
CA ARG A 262 -7.80 18.14 -9.82
C ARG A 262 -8.23 17.04 -8.86
N ASN A 263 -9.50 17.00 -8.50
CA ASN A 263 -10.06 16.01 -7.58
C ASN A 263 -11.29 15.31 -8.17
N PRO A 264 -11.18 14.03 -8.57
CA PRO A 264 -12.29 13.28 -9.15
C PRO A 264 -13.42 12.96 -8.15
N LEU A 265 -13.22 13.21 -6.85
CA LEU A 265 -14.26 13.04 -5.83
C LEU A 265 -15.34 14.14 -5.89
N ILE A 266 -15.03 15.28 -6.52
CA ILE A 266 -15.97 16.38 -6.69
C ILE A 266 -16.80 16.15 -7.96
N VAL A 267 -18.12 16.27 -7.82
CA VAL A 267 -19.06 16.10 -8.92
C VAL A 267 -19.77 17.43 -9.16
N ASP A 268 -19.73 17.89 -10.41
CA ASP A 268 -20.51 19.03 -10.85
C ASP A 268 -21.83 18.52 -11.43
N ARG A 269 -22.94 18.90 -10.79
CA ARG A 269 -24.28 18.48 -11.19
C ARG A 269 -25.00 19.65 -11.86
N LEU A 270 -25.87 19.37 -12.83
CA LEU A 270 -26.68 20.41 -13.49
C LEU A 270 -27.67 21.09 -12.53
N SER A 271 -28.13 20.37 -11.50
CA SER A 271 -28.97 20.91 -10.41
C SER A 271 -28.34 22.09 -9.69
N ASP A 272 -27.01 22.10 -9.60
CA ASP A 272 -26.27 23.12 -8.86
C ASP A 272 -26.44 24.51 -9.50
N ASN A 273 -26.64 24.57 -10.82
CA ASN A 273 -26.88 25.83 -11.55
C ASN A 273 -28.23 26.48 -11.19
N VAL A 274 -29.17 25.73 -10.61
CA VAL A 274 -30.48 26.22 -10.20
C VAL A 274 -30.51 26.53 -8.70
N GLU A 275 -29.89 25.66 -7.88
CA GLU A 275 -29.91 25.78 -6.42
C GLU A 275 -28.91 26.82 -5.90
N LEU A 276 -27.68 26.86 -6.42
CA LEU A 276 -26.64 27.77 -5.92
C LEU A 276 -26.99 29.25 -6.11
N PRO A 277 -27.56 29.71 -7.24
CA PRO A 277 -27.94 31.11 -7.38
C PRO A 277 -29.04 31.55 -6.40
N LYS A 278 -29.94 30.65 -6.00
CA LYS A 278 -30.95 30.93 -4.97
C LYS A 278 -30.28 31.15 -3.62
N LEU A 279 -29.42 30.21 -3.20
CA LEU A 279 -28.63 30.32 -1.97
C LEU A 279 -27.72 31.56 -1.96
N PHE A 280 -27.12 31.89 -3.10
CA PHE A 280 -26.27 33.07 -3.24
C PHE A 280 -27.04 34.39 -3.00
N ARG A 281 -28.34 34.44 -3.35
CA ARG A 281 -29.19 35.60 -3.05
C ARG A 281 -29.56 35.69 -1.58
N GLU A 282 -29.76 34.55 -0.92
CA GLU A 282 -30.09 34.47 0.51
C GLU A 282 -28.89 34.83 1.42
N LEU A 283 -27.66 34.69 0.92
CA LEU A 283 -26.43 34.91 1.69
C LEU A 283 -25.74 36.23 1.32
N PRO A 284 -25.98 37.34 2.05
CA PRO A 284 -25.43 38.65 1.72
C PRO A 284 -23.89 38.68 1.81
N ASP A 285 -23.30 37.97 2.78
CA ASP A 285 -21.85 37.95 2.99
C ASP A 285 -21.05 37.25 1.88
N VAL A 286 -21.71 36.46 1.03
CA VAL A 286 -21.06 35.76 -0.10
C VAL A 286 -20.89 36.69 -1.30
N GLN A 287 -21.66 37.77 -1.38
CA GLN A 287 -21.76 38.63 -2.57
C GLN A 287 -20.58 39.60 -2.73
N GLU A 288 -19.55 39.49 -1.89
CA GLU A 288 -18.34 40.30 -2.01
C GLU A 288 -17.70 40.08 -3.39
N LYS A 289 -17.76 41.13 -4.22
CA LYS A 289 -17.34 41.11 -5.62
C LYS A 289 -15.84 41.27 -5.70
N THR A 290 -15.12 40.19 -5.96
CA THR A 290 -13.70 40.24 -6.36
C THR A 290 -13.55 40.00 -7.85
N LYS A 291 -12.80 40.87 -8.52
CA LYS A 291 -12.46 40.72 -9.95
C LYS A 291 -11.28 39.77 -10.21
N GLU A 292 -10.66 39.27 -9.15
CA GLU A 292 -9.45 38.46 -9.21
C GLU A 292 -9.76 36.97 -9.43
N ARG A 293 -9.02 36.32 -10.35
CA ARG A 293 -9.00 34.86 -10.48
C ARG A 293 -8.17 34.27 -9.34
N PRO A 294 -8.54 33.11 -8.77
CA PRO A 294 -9.59 32.19 -9.20
C PRO A 294 -10.95 32.39 -8.51
N PHE A 295 -11.16 33.44 -7.71
CA PHE A 295 -12.36 33.58 -6.86
C PHE A 295 -13.70 33.65 -7.62
N GLN A 296 -13.66 33.90 -8.93
CA GLN A 296 -14.81 33.91 -9.82
C GLN A 296 -15.18 32.55 -10.40
N LEU A 297 -14.32 31.54 -10.26
CA LEU A 297 -14.56 30.22 -10.85
C LEU A 297 -15.77 29.55 -10.19
N PRO A 298 -16.58 28.79 -10.93
CA PRO A 298 -17.81 28.18 -10.41
C PRO A 298 -17.59 27.32 -9.17
N TYR A 299 -16.50 26.54 -9.13
CA TYR A 299 -16.18 25.69 -7.98
C TYR A 299 -15.85 26.52 -6.73
N CYS A 300 -15.13 27.64 -6.88
CA CYS A 300 -14.83 28.55 -5.78
C CYS A 300 -16.11 29.16 -5.22
N LEU A 301 -17.01 29.60 -6.11
CA LEU A 301 -18.30 30.17 -5.74
C LEU A 301 -19.18 29.15 -5.02
N LYS A 302 -19.23 27.91 -5.53
CA LYS A 302 -19.91 26.79 -4.88
C LYS A 302 -19.34 26.54 -3.49
N ALA A 303 -18.02 26.38 -3.37
CA ALA A 303 -17.37 26.11 -2.08
C ALA A 303 -17.59 27.25 -1.07
N ARG A 304 -17.46 28.51 -1.51
CA ARG A 304 -17.71 29.69 -0.67
C ARG A 304 -19.16 29.74 -0.20
N THR A 305 -20.12 29.54 -1.10
CA THR A 305 -21.55 29.55 -0.77
C THR A 305 -21.88 28.47 0.26
N LEU A 306 -21.36 27.25 0.06
CA LEU A 306 -21.58 26.13 0.98
C LEU A 306 -20.91 26.34 2.35
N LEU A 307 -19.71 26.93 2.40
CA LEU A 307 -19.06 27.31 3.65
C LEU A 307 -19.87 28.36 4.42
N HIS A 308 -20.37 29.39 3.74
CA HIS A 308 -21.22 30.40 4.39
C HIS A 308 -22.56 29.81 4.85
N ALA A 309 -23.18 28.93 4.05
CA ALA A 309 -24.39 28.21 4.44
C ALA A 309 -24.15 27.34 5.69
N HIS A 310 -22.98 26.70 5.79
CA HIS A 310 -22.55 25.95 6.97
C HIS A 310 -22.39 26.85 8.21
N LEU A 311 -21.71 27.99 8.07
CA LEU A 311 -21.48 28.94 9.17
C LEU A 311 -22.78 29.61 9.67
N GLN A 312 -23.81 29.69 8.82
CA GLN A 312 -25.16 30.15 9.19
C GLN A 312 -26.11 29.03 9.64
N ARG A 313 -25.66 27.76 9.66
CA ARG A 313 -26.46 26.59 10.03
C ARG A 313 -27.76 26.44 9.22
N LEU A 314 -27.69 26.71 7.91
CA LEU A 314 -28.83 26.50 7.02
C LEU A 314 -29.13 25.00 6.86
N ASN A 315 -30.38 24.61 7.11
CA ASN A 315 -30.85 23.21 7.03
C ASN A 315 -31.70 22.92 5.78
N THR A 316 -31.85 23.89 4.88
CA THR A 316 -32.74 23.83 3.69
C THR A 316 -32.04 23.28 2.43
N LEU A 317 -30.85 22.72 2.56
CA LEU A 317 -30.05 22.24 1.44
C LEU A 317 -30.57 20.90 0.91
N SER A 318 -30.52 20.73 -0.41
CA SER A 318 -30.73 19.46 -1.11
C SER A 318 -29.69 18.43 -0.66
N ASP A 319 -30.06 17.13 -0.62
CA ASP A 319 -29.16 16.04 -0.18
C ASP A 319 -27.84 16.01 -0.97
N ASN A 320 -27.88 16.39 -2.25
CA ASN A 320 -26.72 16.49 -3.12
C ASN A 320 -25.76 17.60 -2.66
N LEU A 321 -26.24 18.83 -2.46
CA LEU A 321 -25.41 19.94 -1.98
C LEU A 321 -24.94 19.71 -0.54
N GLU A 322 -25.77 19.04 0.26
CA GLU A 322 -25.40 18.66 1.63
C GLU A 322 -24.22 17.69 1.63
N SER A 323 -24.17 16.74 0.68
CA SER A 323 -23.02 15.84 0.52
C SER A 323 -21.72 16.59 0.16
N ASP A 324 -21.81 17.60 -0.71
CA ASP A 324 -20.67 18.42 -1.13
C ASP A 324 -20.21 19.33 0.01
N LYS A 325 -21.15 19.95 0.74
CA LYS A 325 -20.89 20.76 1.94
C LYS A 325 -20.11 19.95 2.97
N ARG A 326 -20.54 18.72 3.25
CA ARG A 326 -19.86 17.82 4.20
C ARG A 326 -18.43 17.51 3.77
N TYR A 327 -18.19 17.30 2.47
CA TYR A 327 -16.84 17.07 1.96
C TYR A 327 -15.93 18.29 2.19
N ILE A 328 -16.42 19.48 1.82
CA ILE A 328 -15.70 20.74 1.99
C ILE A 328 -15.36 20.96 3.47
N VAL A 329 -16.37 20.93 4.34
CA VAL A 329 -16.21 21.11 5.80
C VAL A 329 -15.25 20.09 6.40
N LYS A 330 -15.28 18.83 5.95
CA LYS A 330 -14.34 17.79 6.41
C LYS A 330 -12.90 18.10 6.03
N LYS A 331 -12.65 18.69 4.85
CA LYS A 331 -11.29 18.97 4.36
C LYS A 331 -10.75 20.31 4.86
N SER A 332 -11.61 21.27 5.18
CA SER A 332 -11.23 22.63 5.60
C SER A 332 -10.24 22.71 6.78
N PRO A 333 -10.35 21.95 7.88
CA PRO A 333 -9.39 22.05 8.98
C PRO A 333 -7.95 21.75 8.56
N TYR A 334 -7.75 20.74 7.70
CA TYR A 334 -6.42 20.41 7.17
C TYR A 334 -5.90 21.53 6.27
N LEU A 335 -6.76 22.09 5.42
CA LEU A 335 -6.41 23.20 4.54
C LEU A 335 -6.05 24.47 5.31
N ILE A 336 -6.75 24.75 6.40
CA ILE A 336 -6.46 25.88 7.30
C ILE A 336 -5.13 25.66 8.02
N ASN A 337 -4.84 24.44 8.47
CA ASN A 337 -3.55 24.11 9.08
C ASN A 337 -2.39 24.43 8.12
N GLU A 338 -2.51 24.02 6.85
CA GLU A 338 -1.50 24.36 5.83
C GLU A 338 -1.43 25.85 5.54
N MET A 339 -2.56 26.58 5.55
CA MET A 339 -2.52 28.05 5.43
C MET A 339 -1.70 28.68 6.56
N ILE A 340 -1.92 28.26 7.80
CA ILE A 340 -1.18 28.75 8.98
C ILE A 340 0.31 28.39 8.87
N ASN A 341 0.65 27.17 8.44
CA ASN A 341 2.03 26.75 8.22
C ASN A 341 2.73 27.63 7.18
N ILE A 342 2.03 27.95 6.07
CA ILE A 342 2.55 28.85 5.03
C ILE A 342 2.72 30.27 5.56
N GLU A 343 1.75 30.81 6.31
CA GLU A 343 1.86 32.13 6.93
C GLU A 343 3.06 32.20 7.89
N ALA A 344 3.26 31.17 8.72
CA ALA A 344 4.41 31.09 9.62
C ALA A 344 5.75 31.07 8.86
N GLN A 345 5.83 30.32 7.75
CA GLN A 345 7.01 30.31 6.88
C GLN A 345 7.26 31.68 6.21
N LEU A 346 6.19 32.35 5.75
CA LEU A 346 6.27 33.69 5.16
C LEU A 346 6.77 34.73 6.18
N VAL A 347 6.30 34.65 7.43
CA VAL A 347 6.78 35.51 8.52
C VAL A 347 8.25 35.25 8.81
N ALA A 348 8.68 33.98 8.90
CA ALA A 348 10.08 33.63 9.10
C ALA A 348 10.98 34.17 7.96
N MET A 349 10.52 34.08 6.70
CA MET A 349 11.23 34.66 5.54
C MET A 349 11.26 36.19 5.58
N GLY A 350 10.19 36.83 6.07
CA GLY A 350 10.14 38.26 6.32
C GLY A 350 11.19 38.71 7.34
N HIS A 351 11.32 38.01 8.46
CA HIS A 351 12.36 38.27 9.46
C HIS A 351 13.78 38.06 8.92
N ALA A 352 13.96 37.12 8.00
CA ALA A 352 15.23 36.90 7.31
C ALA A 352 15.53 37.95 6.21
N GLY A 353 14.66 38.95 6.01
CA GLY A 353 14.82 39.99 4.99
C GLY A 353 14.58 39.52 3.55
N ARG A 354 14.06 38.30 3.35
CA ARG A 354 13.82 37.70 2.02
C ARG A 354 12.46 38.07 1.42
N LEU A 355 11.57 38.64 2.21
CA LEU A 355 10.22 39.05 1.80
C LEU A 355 9.94 40.49 2.24
N ARG A 356 9.53 41.34 1.29
CA ARG A 356 9.26 42.77 1.55
C ARG A 356 8.04 43.00 2.44
N ASN A 357 6.98 42.21 2.24
CA ASN A 357 5.72 42.33 2.96
C ASN A 357 5.39 41.00 3.64
N ALA A 358 5.78 40.86 4.91
CA ALA A 358 5.38 39.71 5.70
C ALA A 358 3.90 39.80 6.11
N PRO A 359 3.22 38.66 6.28
CA PRO A 359 1.91 38.62 6.94
C PRO A 359 2.01 39.19 8.36
N ARG A 360 1.04 40.01 8.76
CA ARG A 360 0.89 40.50 10.12
C ARG A 360 0.31 39.42 11.03
N LEU A 361 0.49 39.60 12.34
CA LEU A 361 -0.10 38.73 13.35
C LEU A 361 -1.64 38.65 13.21
N ASP A 362 -2.29 39.77 12.86
CA ASP A 362 -3.75 39.81 12.63
C ASP A 362 -4.20 38.81 11.55
N THR A 363 -3.40 38.61 10.51
CA THR A 363 -3.68 37.66 9.44
C THR A 363 -3.67 36.23 9.99
N ILE A 364 -2.63 35.89 10.76
CA ILE A 364 -2.49 34.57 11.38
C ILE A 364 -3.64 34.32 12.35
N GLU A 365 -3.97 35.30 13.18
CA GLU A 365 -5.10 35.20 14.12
C GLU A 365 -6.43 34.98 13.39
N ASN A 366 -6.67 35.72 12.31
CA ASN A 366 -7.87 35.58 11.49
C ASN A 366 -7.95 34.21 10.81
N THR A 367 -6.84 33.69 10.29
CA THR A 367 -6.77 32.35 9.70
C THR A 367 -6.97 31.27 10.76
N MET A 368 -6.37 31.41 11.94
CA MET A 368 -6.56 30.50 13.08
C MET A 368 -8.01 30.44 13.55
N LYS A 369 -8.71 31.57 13.58
CA LYS A 369 -10.15 31.66 13.93
C LYS A 369 -11.04 30.86 12.98
N LEU A 370 -10.62 30.59 11.73
CA LEU A 370 -11.43 29.83 10.78
C LEU A 370 -11.67 28.38 11.22
N SER A 371 -10.67 27.73 11.85
CA SER A 371 -10.79 26.34 12.28
C SER A 371 -11.93 26.14 13.29
N PRO A 372 -11.98 26.84 14.44
CA PRO A 372 -13.09 26.73 15.37
C PRO A 372 -14.41 27.21 14.76
N MET A 373 -14.42 28.23 13.89
CA MET A 373 -15.64 28.67 13.19
C MET A 373 -16.27 27.53 12.37
N ILE A 374 -15.46 26.81 11.59
CA ILE A 374 -15.94 25.70 10.74
C ILE A 374 -16.34 24.49 11.60
N ILE A 375 -15.56 24.16 12.63
CA ILE A 375 -15.86 23.04 13.53
C ILE A 375 -17.18 23.27 14.29
N GLN A 376 -17.38 24.47 14.83
CA GLN A 376 -18.57 24.83 15.60
C GLN A 376 -19.76 25.28 14.72
N ALA A 377 -19.53 25.42 13.42
CA ALA A 377 -20.50 25.93 12.45
C ALA A 377 -21.10 27.29 12.89
N LEU A 378 -20.23 28.25 13.22
CA LEU A 378 -20.60 29.56 13.73
C LEU A 378 -19.67 30.65 13.21
N TRP A 379 -20.23 31.84 13.00
CA TRP A 379 -19.45 33.05 12.77
C TRP A 379 -18.76 33.53 14.05
N HIS A 380 -17.54 34.05 13.93
CA HIS A 380 -16.79 34.63 15.07
C HIS A 380 -17.51 35.78 15.80
N THR A 381 -18.47 36.44 15.17
CA THR A 381 -19.24 37.56 15.72
C THR A 381 -20.39 37.10 16.61
N LYS A 382 -20.75 35.82 16.54
CA LYS A 382 -21.88 35.25 17.28
C LYS A 382 -21.43 34.84 18.69
N SER A 383 -22.36 34.85 19.63
CA SER A 383 -22.09 34.47 21.02
C SER A 383 -21.59 33.02 21.12
N PRO A 384 -20.54 32.74 21.93
CA PRO A 384 -20.02 31.40 22.12
C PRO A 384 -21.04 30.44 22.76
N LEU A 385 -22.08 30.95 23.41
CA LEU A 385 -23.15 30.14 23.99
C LEU A 385 -23.92 29.32 22.94
N LEU A 386 -23.90 29.73 21.66
CA LEU A 386 -24.51 28.97 20.56
C LEU A 386 -23.77 27.65 20.23
N GLN A 387 -22.63 27.39 20.87
CA GLN A 387 -21.95 26.10 20.78
C GLN A 387 -22.73 25.01 21.53
N LEU A 388 -23.52 25.39 22.54
CA LEU A 388 -24.30 24.46 23.33
C LEU A 388 -25.49 23.90 22.51
N PRO A 389 -25.83 22.62 22.69
CA PRO A 389 -26.97 22.02 22.00
C PRO A 389 -28.27 22.70 22.43
N HIS A 390 -29.24 22.75 21.50
CA HIS A 390 -30.58 23.33 21.70
C HIS A 390 -30.65 24.84 21.99
N ILE A 391 -29.53 25.56 22.04
CA ILE A 391 -29.53 27.02 22.19
C ILE A 391 -29.74 27.67 20.83
N THR A 392 -30.80 28.47 20.74
CA THR A 392 -31.17 29.26 19.55
C THR A 392 -30.87 30.74 19.74
N GLU A 393 -30.74 31.50 18.65
CA GLU A 393 -30.47 32.95 18.72
C GLU A 393 -31.58 33.72 19.45
N SER A 394 -32.83 33.24 19.41
CA SER A 394 -33.94 33.83 20.17
C SER A 394 -33.76 33.67 21.68
N GLN A 395 -33.17 32.55 22.13
CA GLN A 395 -32.94 32.28 23.55
C GLN A 395 -31.79 33.12 24.13
N LEU A 396 -30.78 33.45 23.31
CA LEU A 396 -29.66 34.30 23.72
C LEU A 396 -30.09 35.63 24.31
N ARG A 397 -31.13 36.24 23.73
CA ARG A 397 -31.66 37.53 24.19
C ARG A 397 -32.07 37.48 25.67
N PHE A 398 -32.60 36.35 26.12
CA PHE A 398 -33.03 36.16 27.52
C PHE A 398 -31.85 35.94 28.48
N PHE A 399 -30.72 35.40 27.99
CA PHE A 399 -29.52 35.22 28.79
C PHE A 399 -28.77 36.54 29.00
N GLU A 400 -28.73 37.41 27.99
CA GLU A 400 -28.06 38.71 28.07
C GLU A 400 -28.85 39.74 28.89
N THR A 401 -30.18 39.60 28.98
CA THR A 401 -31.05 40.51 29.75
C THR A 401 -31.04 40.28 31.26
N LYS A 402 -30.46 39.17 31.75
CA LYS A 402 -30.22 38.97 33.19
C LYS A 402 -28.86 39.59 33.56
N LYS A 403 -28.81 40.91 33.63
CA LYS A 403 -27.74 41.66 34.27
C LYS A 403 -28.30 42.46 35.43
#